data_AF-A0A3Q0JQH6-F1
#
_entry.id   AF-A0A3Q0JQH6-F1
#
_cell.length_a   1.000
_cell.length_b   1.000
_cell.length_c   1.000
_cell.angle_alpha   90.00
_cell.angle_beta   90.00
_cell.angle_gamma   90.00
#
_symmetry.space_group_name_H-M   'P 1'
#
loop_
_entity.id
_entity.type
_entity.pdbx_description
1 polymer ?
#
loop_
_entity_poly.entity_id
_entity_poly.type
_entity_poly.pdbx_seq_one_letter_code
_entity_poly.pdbx_strand_id
1 'polypeptide(L)' 'EVFRGIPYASAPVGNLRFMPPTTPETWKDVKPAHKFAPVCPQDFVAGATGGAVGAAAETPGAEKMRQPR' A
#
# COMPACT_ATOMS: atom_id res chain seq x y z
N GLU A 1 -11.89 -13.63 -13.12
CA GLU A 1 -11.66 -12.53 -12.17
C GLU A 1 -10.22 -12.43 -11.71
N VAL A 2 -9.71 -11.20 -11.55
CA VAL A 2 -8.33 -10.89 -11.12
C VAL A 2 -8.39 -9.81 -10.04
N PHE A 3 -7.76 -10.08 -8.88
CA PHE A 3 -7.67 -9.13 -7.77
C PHE A 3 -6.22 -8.66 -7.57
N ARG A 4 -6.01 -7.35 -7.43
CA ARG A 4 -4.69 -6.71 -7.33
C ARG A 4 -4.66 -5.73 -6.16
N GLY A 5 -3.52 -5.62 -5.48
CA GLY A 5 -3.33 -4.65 -4.40
C GLY A 5 -3.98 -5.02 -3.06
N ILE A 6 -4.29 -6.30 -2.82
CA ILE A 6 -4.78 -6.78 -1.52
C ILE A 6 -3.59 -6.86 -0.54
N PRO A 7 -3.64 -6.16 0.60
CA PRO A 7 -2.56 -6.22 1.59
C PRO A 7 -2.56 -7.55 2.33
N TYR A 8 -1.38 -8.17 2.44
CA TYR A 8 -1.19 -9.39 3.25
C TYR A 8 -0.65 -9.09 4.66
N ALA A 9 -0.07 -7.91 4.84
CA ALA A 9 0.52 -7.43 6.08
C ALA A 9 0.31 -5.92 6.21
N SER A 10 0.48 -5.38 7.42
CA SER A 10 0.53 -3.94 7.63
C SER A 10 1.72 -3.32 6.90
N ALA A 11 1.53 -2.08 6.41
CA ALA A 11 2.57 -1.38 5.67
C ALA A 11 3.82 -1.17 6.55
N PRO A 12 5.04 -1.49 6.07
CA PRO A 12 6.28 -1.41 6.85
C PRO A 12 6.81 0.04 6.92
N VAL A 13 5.98 0.97 7.41
CA VAL A 13 6.28 2.40 7.53
C VAL A 13 6.54 2.80 8.97
N GLY A 14 7.28 3.89 9.19
CA GLY A 14 7.60 4.39 10.54
C GLY A 14 8.37 3.37 11.38
N ASN A 15 7.89 3.12 12.60
CA ASN A 15 8.50 2.18 13.56
C ASN A 15 8.42 0.72 13.12
N LEU A 16 7.61 0.39 12.10
CA LEU A 16 7.54 -0.96 11.54
C LEU A 16 8.64 -1.21 10.50
N ARG A 17 9.41 -0.19 10.12
CA ARG A 17 10.56 -0.37 9.24
C ARG A 17 11.57 -1.28 9.94
N PHE A 18 11.99 -2.34 9.25
CA PHE A 18 12.90 -3.39 9.74
C PHE A 18 12.30 -4.34 10.81
N MET A 19 11.02 -4.22 11.13
CA MET A 19 10.31 -5.19 11.96
C MET A 19 9.75 -6.34 11.11
N PRO A 20 9.48 -7.52 11.70
CA PRO A 20 8.75 -8.58 11.02
C PRO A 20 7.36 -8.09 10.57
N PRO A 21 6.80 -8.66 9.50
CA PRO A 21 5.46 -8.29 9.02
C PRO A 21 4.42 -8.56 10.11
N THR A 22 3.51 -7.60 10.31
CA THR A 22 2.41 -7.70 11.26
C THR A 22 1.07 -7.85 10.54
N THR A 23 0.05 -8.32 11.26
CA THR A 23 -1.31 -8.53 10.73
C THR A 23 -1.82 -7.27 10.03
N PRO A 24 -2.43 -7.38 8.84
CA PRO A 24 -3.01 -6.23 8.14
C PRO A 24 -4.23 -5.69 8.88
N GLU A 25 -4.56 -4.43 8.63
CA GLU A 25 -5.78 -3.83 9.14
C GLU A 25 -7.01 -4.51 8.52
N THR A 26 -7.99 -4.84 9.36
CA THR A 26 -9.27 -5.38 8.89
C THR A 26 -10.13 -4.27 8.32
N TRP A 27 -10.78 -4.55 7.19
CA TRP A 27 -11.74 -3.63 6.57
C TRP A 27 -13.16 -4.19 6.68
N LYS A 28 -14.16 -3.32 6.80
CA LYS A 28 -15.56 -3.71 6.97
C LYS A 28 -16.31 -3.88 5.64
N ASP A 29 -15.96 -3.08 4.64
CA ASP A 29 -16.66 -2.99 3.34
C ASP A 29 -15.83 -3.55 2.18
N VAL A 30 -16.32 -3.46 0.94
CA VAL A 30 -15.59 -3.99 -0.23
C VAL A 30 -14.38 -3.11 -0.55
N LYS A 31 -13.17 -3.68 -0.48
CA LYS A 31 -11.94 -3.00 -0.90
C LYS A 31 -11.75 -3.10 -2.43
N PRO A 32 -11.59 -1.97 -3.16
CA PRO A 32 -11.33 -2.02 -4.60
C PRO A 32 -9.97 -2.64 -4.89
N ALA A 33 -9.94 -3.67 -5.75
CA ALA A 33 -8.74 -4.47 -6.05
C ALA A 33 -8.46 -4.57 -7.56
N HIS A 34 -8.65 -3.47 -8.29
CA HIS A 34 -8.44 -3.41 -9.76
C HIS A 34 -7.08 -2.80 -10.15
N LYS A 35 -6.34 -2.21 -9.19
CA LYS A 35 -5.05 -1.52 -9.42
C LYS A 35 -3.91 -2.21 -8.67
N PHE A 36 -2.69 -2.08 -9.19
CA PHE A 36 -1.49 -2.54 -8.49
C PHE A 36 -1.12 -1.57 -7.35
N ALA A 37 -0.60 -2.14 -6.26
CA ALA A 37 0.02 -1.38 -5.18
C ALA A 37 1.38 -0.79 -5.63
N PRO A 38 1.88 0.27 -4.98
CA PRO A 38 3.22 0.78 -5.25
C PRO A 38 4.28 -0.31 -5.02
N VAL A 39 5.30 -0.29 -5.88
CA VAL A 39 6.46 -1.19 -5.75
C VAL A 39 7.37 -0.75 -4.61
N CYS A 40 8.17 -1.69 -4.10
CA CYS A 40 9.18 -1.39 -3.08
C CYS A 40 10.18 -0.33 -3.59
N PRO A 41 10.65 0.57 -2.71
CA PRO A 41 11.74 1.49 -3.04
C PRO A 41 12.99 0.70 -3.45
N GLN A 42 13.41 0.86 -4.69
CA GLN A 42 14.61 0.25 -5.26
C GLN A 42 15.20 1.18 -6.32
N ASP A 43 16.53 1.18 -6.44
CA ASP A 43 17.21 1.91 -7.51
C ASP A 43 17.06 1.12 -8.80
N PHE A 44 16.25 1.64 -9.72
CA PHE A 44 16.15 1.06 -11.05
C PHE A 44 17.35 1.52 -11.89
N VAL A 45 18.22 0.58 -12.28
CA VAL A 45 19.31 0.87 -13.23
C VAL A 45 18.69 1.30 -14.56
N ALA A 46 19.06 2.49 -15.04
CA ALA A 46 18.42 3.23 -16.13
C ALA A 46 18.52 2.59 -17.54
N GLY A 47 18.90 1.31 -17.64
CA GLY A 47 18.97 0.55 -18.89
C GLY A 47 17.99 -0.62 -18.99
N ALA A 48 17.31 -1.01 -17.91
CA ALA A 48 16.25 -2.01 -17.96
C ALA A 48 14.91 -1.32 -18.22
N THR A 49 14.49 -1.29 -19.49
CA THR A 49 13.22 -0.71 -19.94
C THR A 49 12.03 -1.23 -19.14
N GLY A 50 11.40 -0.36 -18.34
CA GLY A 50 10.17 -0.68 -17.62
C GLY A 50 9.79 0.36 -16.57
N GLY A 51 9.47 1.59 -17.02
CA GLY A 51 8.73 2.65 -16.33
C GLY A 51 8.75 2.70 -14.80
N ALA A 52 9.42 3.72 -14.25
CA ALA A 52 9.27 4.11 -12.86
C ALA A 52 7.80 4.47 -12.55
N VAL A 53 7.05 3.55 -11.96
CA VAL A 53 5.75 3.80 -11.32
C VAL A 53 5.91 3.79 -9.80
N GLY A 54 6.80 4.66 -9.31
CA GLY A 54 6.97 4.89 -7.88
C GLY A 54 6.27 6.18 -7.46
N ALA A 55 5.09 6.05 -6.87
CA ALA A 55 4.65 6.78 -5.66
C ALA A 55 3.12 6.86 -5.58
N ALA A 56 2.53 6.01 -4.74
CA ALA A 56 1.34 6.37 -3.99
C ALA A 56 1.44 5.66 -2.64
N ALA A 57 2.35 6.13 -1.79
CA ALA A 57 2.15 6.03 -0.36
C ALA A 57 0.96 6.95 -0.04
N GLU A 58 -0.26 6.48 -0.27
CA GLU A 58 -1.43 7.10 0.34
C GLU A 58 -1.37 6.78 1.83
N THR A 59 -0.63 7.60 2.57
CA THR A 59 -0.98 7.88 3.96
C THR A 59 -1.62 9.25 3.98
N PRO A 60 -2.93 9.39 3.72
CA PRO A 60 -3.65 10.45 4.38
C PRO A 60 -3.74 10.01 5.83
N GLY A 61 -2.92 10.64 6.68
CA GLY A 61 -2.98 10.40 8.11
C GLY A 61 -4.43 10.44 8.55
N ALA A 62 -4.82 9.49 9.39
CA ALA A 62 -5.88 9.64 10.37
C ALA A 62 -6.85 10.78 10.04
N GLU A 63 -7.69 10.61 9.01
CA GLU A 63 -8.81 11.52 8.81
C GLU A 63 -9.79 11.17 9.93
N LYS A 64 -9.50 11.78 11.08
CA LYS A 64 -10.48 12.11 12.09
C LYS A 64 -11.80 12.38 11.40
N MET A 65 -12.81 11.63 11.82
CA MET A 65 -14.13 12.20 12.03
C MET A 65 -14.80 12.72 10.75
N ARG A 66 -15.55 11.82 10.11
CA ARG A 66 -16.94 12.16 9.83
C ARG A 66 -17.85 10.97 10.11
N GLN A 67 -18.25 10.87 11.38
CA GLN A 67 -19.48 10.17 11.74
C GLN A 67 -20.72 11.02 11.34
N PRO A 68 -21.96 10.64 11.68
CA PRO A 68 -22.87 9.97 10.76
C PRO A 68 -24.15 10.79 10.48
N ARG A 69 -24.80 10.49 9.37
CA ARG A 69 -26.23 10.19 9.35
C ARG A 69 -26.54 9.28 8.17
#